data_AF-A0A8B7JUD3-F1
#
_entry.id   AF-A0A8B7JUD3-F1
#
_cell.length_a   1.000
_cell.length_b   1.000
_cell.length_c   1.000
_cell.angle_alpha   90.00
_cell.angle_beta   90.00
_cell.angle_gamma   90.00
#
_symmetry.space_group_name_H-M   'P 1'
#
loop_
_entity.id
_entity.type
_entity.pdbx_description
1 polymer ?
#
loop_
_entity_poly.entity_id
_entity_poly.type
_entity_poly.pdbx_seq_one_letter_code
_entity_poly.pdbx_strand_id
1 'polypeptide(L)'
;LKALLLLSQEPGGQRPPAAAGLSEEQRQAVEAIEVDCYNSLAACLLQAELVNYERVKEYCLKVLQKEGENFKALYRSGVAFYHLGDFNKALYYLKEARARQPTDTNVIRYIQLTEMKLSRCSQREKEAL
;
A
#
# COMPACT_ATOMS: atom_id res chain seq x y z
N LEU A 1 33.75 31.62 45.61
CA LEU A 1 35.03 32.09 45.05
C LEU A 1 36.22 31.15 45.32
N LYS A 2 36.00 29.82 45.30
CA LYS A 2 37.07 28.83 45.13
C LYS A 2 36.52 27.69 44.28
N ALA A 3 37.27 27.37 43.23
CA ALA A 3 37.11 26.22 42.34
C ALA A 3 36.06 26.30 41.22
N LEU A 4 35.97 27.45 40.55
CA LEU A 4 35.41 27.56 39.18
C LEU A 4 36.44 27.10 38.11
N LEU A 5 37.25 26.09 38.42
CA LEU A 5 38.31 25.60 37.53
C LEU A 5 38.67 24.15 37.83
N LEU A 6 37.71 23.23 37.69
CA LEU A 6 38.03 21.82 37.47
C LEU A 6 37.19 21.30 36.30
N LEU A 7 37.79 21.41 35.11
CA LEU A 7 37.74 20.40 34.04
C LEU A 7 36.36 20.25 33.38
N SER A 8 36.02 20.94 32.29
CA SER A 8 36.68 20.83 30.98
C SER A 8 37.12 19.41 30.63
N GLN A 9 36.27 18.41 30.89
CA GLN A 9 36.35 17.08 30.28
C GLN A 9 34.93 16.56 30.05
N GLU A 10 34.31 16.96 28.94
CA GLU A 10 33.27 16.13 28.34
C GLU A 10 33.95 14.81 27.93
N PRO A 11 33.59 13.64 28.49
CA PRO A 11 34.10 12.39 27.97
C PRO A 11 33.55 12.28 26.55
N GLY A 12 34.47 12.21 25.59
CA GLY A 12 34.19 12.34 24.17
C GLY A 12 32.90 11.63 23.80
N GLY A 13 31.93 12.43 23.34
CA GLY A 13 30.81 11.94 22.56
C GLY A 13 31.42 11.22 21.37
N GLN A 14 31.51 9.89 21.50
CA GLN A 14 31.87 9.01 20.41
C GLN A 14 30.91 9.39 19.29
N ARG A 15 31.46 9.99 18.22
CA ARG A 15 30.77 10.00 16.93
C ARG A 15 30.34 8.55 16.71
N PRO A 16 29.03 8.26 16.53
CA PRO A 16 28.64 6.92 16.17
C PRO A 16 29.46 6.57 14.91
N PRO A 17 30.09 5.39 14.87
CA PRO A 17 30.92 5.02 13.73
C PRO A 17 30.05 5.14 12.48
N ALA A 18 30.53 5.95 11.54
CA ALA A 18 29.97 6.00 10.21
C ALA A 18 29.93 4.57 9.67
N ALA A 19 28.75 4.13 9.24
CA ALA A 19 28.43 2.83 8.64
C ALA A 19 28.10 1.65 9.58
N ALA A 20 27.42 1.86 10.71
CA ALA A 20 26.60 0.79 11.30
C ALA A 20 25.23 0.76 10.60
N GLY A 21 24.93 -0.31 9.85
CA GLY A 21 23.59 -0.52 9.29
C GLY A 21 22.52 -0.53 10.39
N LEU A 22 21.27 -0.26 10.01
CA LEU A 22 20.13 -0.25 10.94
C LEU A 22 20.06 -1.56 11.77
N SER A 23 19.66 -1.47 13.04
CA SER A 23 19.28 -2.66 13.82
C SER A 23 18.04 -3.33 13.20
N GLU A 24 17.77 -4.58 13.55
CA GLU A 24 16.62 -5.29 13.03
C GLU A 24 15.30 -4.61 13.45
N GLU A 25 15.22 -4.17 14.70
CA GLU A 25 14.05 -3.44 15.22
C GLU A 25 13.86 -2.11 14.47
N GLN A 26 14.96 -1.42 14.15
CA GLN A 26 14.90 -0.18 13.37
C GLN A 26 14.45 -0.45 11.93
N ARG A 27 14.88 -1.55 11.31
CA ARG A 27 14.42 -1.94 9.96
C ARG A 27 12.94 -2.25 9.96
N GLN A 28 12.47 -3.07 10.90
CA GLN A 28 11.06 -3.40 11.04
C GLN A 28 10.20 -2.15 11.29
N ALA A 29 10.68 -1.22 12.13
CA ALA A 29 10.00 0.06 12.34
C ALA A 29 9.93 0.91 11.07
N VAL A 30 11.02 1.00 10.29
CA VAL A 30 11.03 1.70 9.00
C VAL A 30 10.07 1.04 8.01
N GLU A 31 10.03 -0.29 7.96
CA GLU A 31 9.11 -1.02 7.08
C GLU A 31 7.65 -0.80 7.44
N ALA A 32 7.31 -0.82 8.73
CA ALA A 32 5.96 -0.54 9.21
C ALA A 32 5.54 0.91 8.86
N ILE A 33 6.41 1.89 9.10
CA ILE A 33 6.16 3.28 8.72
C ILE A 33 5.96 3.41 7.21
N GLU A 34 6.77 2.72 6.41
CA GLU A 34 6.65 2.75 4.96
C GLU A 34 5.30 2.18 4.49
N VAL A 35 4.84 1.08 5.08
CA VAL A 35 3.51 0.51 4.82
C VAL A 35 2.40 1.52 5.15
N ASP A 36 2.47 2.15 6.31
CA ASP A 36 1.48 3.14 6.75
C ASP A 36 1.45 4.36 5.83
N CYS A 37 2.63 4.83 5.39
CA CYS A 37 2.74 5.92 4.43
C CYS A 37 2.09 5.55 3.09
N TYR A 38 2.40 4.38 2.51
CA TYR A 38 1.78 3.95 1.26
C TYR A 38 0.28 3.74 1.38
N ASN A 39 -0.19 3.16 2.48
CA ASN A 39 -1.61 3.02 2.75
C ASN A 39 -2.31 4.38 2.84
N SER A 40 -1.69 5.37 3.48
CA SER A 40 -2.24 6.72 3.59
C SER A 40 -2.26 7.42 2.23
N LEU A 41 -1.16 7.36 1.47
CA LEU A 41 -1.06 7.94 0.13
C LEU A 41 -2.11 7.36 -0.83
N ALA A 42 -2.27 6.03 -0.84
CA ALA A 42 -3.29 5.37 -1.67
C ALA A 42 -4.71 5.82 -1.30
N ALA A 43 -4.99 6.01 0.00
CA ALA A 43 -6.29 6.49 0.47
C ALA A 43 -6.57 7.94 0.03
N CYS A 44 -5.57 8.82 0.12
CA CYS A 44 -5.68 10.21 -0.30
C CYS A 44 -5.86 10.32 -1.81
N LEU A 45 -5.09 9.56 -2.59
CA LEU A 45 -5.21 9.55 -4.05
C LEU A 45 -6.60 9.11 -4.53
N LEU A 46 -7.22 8.14 -3.86
CA LEU A 46 -8.60 7.71 -4.19
C LEU A 46 -9.67 8.76 -3.88
N GLN A 47 -9.37 9.74 -3.02
CA GLN A 47 -10.27 10.83 -2.65
C GLN A 47 -10.02 12.12 -3.44
N ALA A 48 -8.96 12.14 -4.27
CA ALA A 48 -8.65 13.30 -5.09
C ALA A 48 -9.74 13.53 -6.16
N GLU A 49 -9.94 14.79 -6.56
CA GLU A 49 -10.89 15.15 -7.63
C GLU A 49 -10.57 14.42 -8.95
N LEU A 50 -9.28 14.31 -9.27
CA LEU A 50 -8.77 13.51 -10.38
C LEU A 50 -7.92 12.36 -9.82
N VAL A 51 -8.52 11.18 -9.76
CA VAL A 51 -7.88 10.00 -9.18
C VAL A 51 -6.82 9.43 -10.12
N ASN A 52 -5.57 9.39 -9.63
CA ASN A 52 -4.48 8.70 -10.32
C ASN A 52 -4.45 7.22 -9.92
N TYR A 53 -5.21 6.39 -10.64
CA TYR A 53 -5.30 4.95 -10.36
C TYR A 53 -3.99 4.19 -10.57
N GLU A 54 -3.10 4.66 -11.44
CA GLU A 54 -1.76 4.08 -11.63
C GLU A 54 -0.92 4.18 -10.34
N ARG A 55 -0.92 5.34 -9.69
CA ARG A 55 -0.21 5.53 -8.40
C ARG A 55 -0.88 4.79 -7.25
N VAL A 56 -2.22 4.73 -7.21
CA VAL A 56 -2.93 3.92 -6.21
C VAL A 56 -2.50 2.46 -6.32
N LYS A 57 -2.52 1.90 -7.54
CA LYS A 57 -2.04 0.55 -7.83
C LYS A 57 -0.60 0.37 -7.34
N GLU A 58 0.32 1.26 -7.72
CA GLU A 58 1.73 1.16 -7.33
C GLU A 58 1.91 1.06 -5.82
N TYR A 59 1.29 1.97 -5.05
CA TYR A 59 1.43 1.99 -3.59
C TYR A 59 0.78 0.79 -2.92
N CYS A 60 -0.39 0.37 -3.38
CA CYS A 60 -1.03 -0.82 -2.82
C CYS A 60 -0.21 -2.09 -3.11
N LEU A 61 0.38 -2.22 -4.30
CA LEU A 61 1.25 -3.36 -4.59
C LEU A 61 2.52 -3.36 -3.73
N LYS A 62 3.11 -2.20 -3.43
CA LYS A 62 4.23 -2.08 -2.48
C LYS A 62 3.85 -2.52 -1.07
N VAL A 63 2.64 -2.18 -0.61
CA VAL A 63 2.12 -2.69 0.67
C VAL A 63 1.98 -4.21 0.62
N LEU A 64 1.40 -4.77 -0.45
CA LEU A 64 1.18 -6.21 -0.57
C LEU A 64 2.47 -7.05 -0.69
N GLN A 65 3.58 -6.44 -1.14
CA GLN A 65 4.89 -7.10 -1.12
C GLN A 65 5.38 -7.37 0.32
N LYS A 66 4.97 -6.53 1.28
CA LYS A 66 5.33 -6.64 2.70
C LYS A 66 4.24 -7.35 3.51
N GLU A 67 2.99 -7.03 3.20
CA GLU A 67 1.79 -7.52 3.88
C GLU A 67 0.79 -8.07 2.86
N GLY A 68 1.04 -9.29 2.38
CA GLY A 68 0.25 -9.91 1.30
C GLY A 68 -1.25 -10.05 1.60
N GLU A 69 -1.64 -10.03 2.86
CA GLU A 69 -3.04 -10.13 3.29
C GLU A 69 -3.66 -8.80 3.73
N ASN A 70 -2.98 -7.66 3.52
CA ASN A 70 -3.49 -6.35 3.92
C ASN A 70 -4.79 -6.03 3.17
N PHE A 71 -5.91 -6.08 3.90
CA PHE A 71 -7.25 -5.88 3.33
C PHE A 71 -7.39 -4.54 2.58
N LYS A 72 -6.86 -3.45 3.14
CA LYS A 72 -6.97 -2.11 2.53
C LYS A 72 -6.22 -2.08 1.20
N ALA A 73 -5.03 -2.66 1.14
CA ALA A 73 -4.23 -2.71 -0.08
C ALA A 73 -4.84 -3.66 -1.14
N LEU A 74 -5.40 -4.81 -0.73
CA LEU A 74 -6.14 -5.70 -1.63
C LEU A 74 -7.35 -5.00 -2.25
N TYR A 75 -8.23 -4.42 -1.42
CA TYR A 75 -9.42 -3.73 -1.90
C TYR A 75 -9.07 -2.57 -2.84
N ARG A 76 -8.14 -1.70 -2.43
CA ARG A 76 -7.73 -0.53 -3.23
C ARG A 76 -7.01 -0.92 -4.52
N SER A 77 -6.22 -2.00 -4.53
CA SER A 77 -5.65 -2.54 -5.76
C SER A 77 -6.75 -2.99 -6.71
N GLY A 78 -7.74 -3.73 -6.21
CA GLY A 78 -8.90 -4.16 -6.96
C GLY A 78 -9.66 -3.00 -7.61
N VAL A 79 -9.93 -1.95 -6.82
CA VAL A 79 -10.54 -0.70 -7.32
C VAL A 79 -9.66 -0.05 -8.40
N ALA A 80 -8.35 0.07 -8.18
CA ALA A 80 -7.44 0.68 -9.14
C ALA A 80 -7.40 -0.08 -10.47
N PHE A 81 -7.21 -1.40 -10.44
CA PHE A 81 -7.22 -2.23 -11.64
C PHE A 81 -8.55 -2.17 -12.40
N TYR A 82 -9.68 -2.07 -11.68
CA TYR A 82 -10.99 -1.90 -12.31
C TYR A 82 -11.06 -0.62 -13.15
N HIS A 83 -10.61 0.51 -12.58
CA HIS A 83 -10.63 1.80 -13.29
C HIS A 83 -9.56 1.90 -14.38
N LEU A 84 -8.48 1.12 -14.28
CA LEU A 84 -7.48 0.97 -15.33
C LEU A 84 -7.91 0.00 -16.45
N GLY A 85 -9.04 -0.68 -16.30
CA GLY A 85 -9.60 -1.60 -17.30
C GLY A 85 -9.01 -3.02 -17.29
N ASP A 86 -8.07 -3.33 -16.39
CA ASP A 86 -7.57 -4.69 -16.18
C ASP A 86 -8.52 -5.44 -15.25
N PHE A 87 -9.68 -5.84 -15.80
CA PHE A 87 -10.76 -6.45 -15.02
C PHE A 87 -10.41 -7.83 -14.45
N ASN A 88 -9.47 -8.55 -15.06
CA ASN A 88 -9.01 -9.84 -14.55
C ASN A 88 -8.25 -9.66 -13.23
N LYS A 89 -7.27 -8.74 -13.19
CA LYS A 89 -6.56 -8.43 -11.94
C LYS A 89 -7.47 -7.77 -10.92
N ALA A 90 -8.38 -6.91 -11.36
CA ALA A 90 -9.37 -6.31 -10.47
C ALA A 90 -10.16 -7.40 -9.73
N LEU A 91 -10.70 -8.37 -10.46
CA LEU A 91 -11.49 -9.46 -9.87
C LEU A 91 -10.65 -10.33 -8.93
N TYR A 92 -9.40 -10.61 -9.28
CA TYR A 92 -8.46 -11.34 -8.41
C TYR A 92 -8.29 -10.64 -7.06
N TYR A 93 -7.86 -9.37 -7.05
CA TYR A 93 -7.61 -8.64 -5.80
C TYR A 93 -8.89 -8.41 -4.98
N LEU A 94 -10.03 -8.19 -5.64
CA LEU A 94 -11.30 -8.04 -4.95
C LEU A 94 -11.78 -9.36 -4.31
N LYS A 95 -11.54 -10.51 -4.95
CA LYS A 95 -11.84 -11.82 -4.36
C LYS A 95 -10.97 -12.11 -3.15
N GLU A 96 -9.68 -11.78 -3.24
CA GLU A 96 -8.78 -11.82 -2.08
C GLU A 96 -9.33 -10.93 -0.97
N ALA A 97 -9.65 -9.66 -1.24
CA ALA A 97 -10.26 -8.76 -0.24
C ALA A 97 -11.54 -9.36 0.37
N ARG A 98 -12.40 -9.99 -0.44
CA ARG A 98 -13.64 -10.65 0.03
C ARG A 98 -13.37 -11.86 0.92
N ALA A 99 -12.29 -12.61 0.68
CA ALA A 99 -11.91 -13.70 1.57
C ALA A 99 -11.55 -13.21 2.98
N ARG A 100 -11.00 -11.98 3.11
CA ARG A 100 -10.64 -11.38 4.40
C ARG A 100 -11.83 -10.68 5.06
N GLN A 101 -12.68 -10.01 4.27
CA GLN A 101 -13.93 -9.40 4.76
C GLN A 101 -15.12 -9.75 3.86
N PRO A 102 -15.79 -10.89 4.14
CA PRO A 102 -16.85 -11.42 3.26
C PRO A 102 -18.11 -10.54 3.16
N THR A 103 -18.34 -9.70 4.16
CA THR A 103 -19.55 -8.87 4.29
C THR A 103 -19.33 -7.41 3.88
N ASP A 104 -18.12 -7.03 3.44
CA ASP A 104 -17.86 -5.66 3.00
C ASP A 104 -18.65 -5.35 1.71
N THR A 105 -19.58 -4.41 1.83
CA THR A 105 -20.52 -4.07 0.76
C THR A 105 -19.84 -3.40 -0.44
N ASN A 106 -18.74 -2.67 -0.21
CA ASN A 106 -17.99 -2.04 -1.29
C ASN A 106 -17.22 -3.08 -2.11
N VAL A 107 -16.60 -4.06 -1.44
CA VAL A 107 -15.95 -5.19 -2.11
C VAL A 107 -16.95 -5.97 -2.95
N ILE A 108 -18.11 -6.33 -2.37
CA ILE A 108 -19.17 -7.04 -3.09
C ILE A 108 -19.62 -6.26 -4.32
N ARG A 109 -19.87 -4.96 -4.17
CA ARG A 109 -20.27 -4.07 -5.26
C ARG A 109 -19.23 -4.04 -6.38
N TYR A 110 -17.95 -3.86 -6.05
CA TYR A 110 -16.89 -3.81 -7.06
C TYR A 110 -16.70 -5.15 -7.78
N ILE A 111 -16.89 -6.28 -7.10
CA ILE A 111 -16.85 -7.60 -7.74
C ILE A 111 -17.95 -7.70 -8.79
N GLN A 112 -19.19 -7.35 -8.44
CA GLN A 112 -20.32 -7.39 -9.37
C GLN A 112 -20.09 -6.48 -10.59
N LEU A 113 -19.62 -5.25 -10.36
CA LEU A 113 -19.28 -4.32 -11.44
C LEU A 113 -18.19 -4.90 -12.36
N THR A 114 -17.18 -5.54 -11.80
CA THR A 114 -16.07 -6.15 -12.55
C THR A 114 -16.55 -7.34 -13.37
N GLU A 115 -17.35 -8.23 -12.80
CA GLU A 115 -17.93 -9.39 -13.49
C GLU A 115 -18.83 -8.96 -14.66
N MET A 116 -19.65 -7.91 -14.47
CA MET A 116 -20.45 -7.32 -15.54
C MET A 116 -19.60 -6.77 -16.68
N LYS A 117 -18.46 -6.14 -16.38
CA LYS A 117 -17.52 -5.64 -17.42
C LYS A 117 -16.89 -6.78 -18.20
N LEU A 118 -16.40 -7.82 -17.51
CA LEU A 118 -15.79 -9.00 -18.14
C LEU A 118 -16.77 -9.73 -19.08
N SER A 119 -18.02 -9.92 -18.65
CA SER A 119 -19.05 -10.56 -19.47
C SER A 119 -19.29 -9.79 -20.77
N ARG A 120 -19.36 -8.45 -20.69
CA ARG A 120 -19.53 -7.58 -21.88
C ARG A 120 -18.32 -7.59 -22.81
N CYS A 121 -17.10 -7.66 -22.28
CA CYS A 121 -15.89 -7.77 -23.11
C CYS A 121 -15.87 -9.10 -23.88
N SER A 122 -16.16 -10.21 -23.20
CA SER A 122 -16.20 -11.53 -23.85
C SER A 122 -17.27 -11.65 -24.93
N GLN A 123 -18.44 -11.02 -24.74
CA GLN A 123 -19.49 -10.98 -25.77
C GLN A 123 -19.05 -10.22 -27.02
N ARG A 124 -18.43 -9.05 -26.84
CA ARG A 124 -17.93 -8.24 -27.98
C ARG A 124 -16.83 -8.94 -28.77
N GLU A 125 -15.94 -9.65 -28.09
CA GLU A 125 -14.89 -10.45 -28.75
C GLU A 125 -15.47 -11.57 -29.61
N LYS A 126 -16.58 -12.19 -29.18
CA LYS A 126 -17.26 -13.24 -29.95
C LYS A 126 -18.05 -12.70 -31.15
N GLU A 127 -18.59 -11.50 -31.05
CA GLU A 127 -19.31 -10.83 -32.14
C GLU A 127 -18.38 -10.25 -33.21
N ALA A 128 -17.11 -10.02 -32.88
CA ALA A 128 -16.09 -9.49 -33.78
C ALA A 128 -15.31 -10.58 -34.56
N LEU A 129 -15.61 -11.85 -34.31
CA LEU A 129 -15.01 -13.03 -34.96
C LEU A 129 -15.98 -13.64 -35.98
#